data_AF-A0A1Y5F3W7-F1
#
_entry.id   AF-A0A1Y5F3W7-F1
#
_cell.length_a   1.000
_cell.length_b   1.000
_cell.length_c   1.000
_cell.angle_alpha   90.00
_cell.angle_beta   90.00
_cell.angle_gamma   90.00
#
_symmetry.space_group_name_H-M   'P 1'
#
loop_
_entity.id
_entity.type
_entity.pdbx_description
1 polymer ?
#
loop_
_entity_poly.entity_id
_entity_poly.type
_entity_poly.pdbx_seq_one_letter_code
_entity_poly.pdbx_strand_id
1 'polypeptide(L)'
;MNYQPPSRTTETLAVIARFLGLVMLIVGLFIGIKVIFEAWNLYDEPQRIERFAKAIDQGSNLDNLITSFSQKRPSNESDVEQVTAAQPSTQQPSLRVSYFLAWIVAILLLMVIGGLASSAIRTGGQLALYDLQVKRFANELIKQVQNSSTKQD
;
A
#
# COMPACT_ATOMS: atom_id res chain seq x y z
N MET A 1 -22.99 16.27 39.19
CA MET A 1 -22.82 15.78 37.80
C MET A 1 -24.11 15.11 37.37
N ASN A 2 -24.86 15.69 36.42
CA ASN A 2 -26.05 15.04 35.86
C ASN A 2 -25.58 13.94 34.89
N TYR A 3 -25.75 12.68 35.25
CA TYR A 3 -25.59 11.55 34.34
C TYR A 3 -26.86 11.44 33.49
N GLN A 4 -26.80 11.90 32.23
CA GLN A 4 -27.84 11.62 31.27
C GLN A 4 -27.69 10.16 30.77
N PRO A 5 -28.74 9.32 30.89
CA PRO A 5 -28.69 7.96 30.37
C PRO A 5 -28.58 8.00 28.84
N PRO A 6 -27.83 7.08 28.21
CA PRO A 6 -27.72 7.02 26.77
C PRO A 6 -29.11 6.80 26.16
N SER A 7 -29.48 7.64 25.20
CA SER A 7 -30.72 7.44 24.43
C SER A 7 -30.59 6.19 23.56
N ARG A 8 -31.71 5.47 23.36
CA ARG A 8 -31.75 4.21 22.56
C ARG A 8 -31.14 4.34 21.16
N THR A 9 -31.19 5.54 20.57
CA THR A 9 -30.57 5.84 19.26
C THR A 9 -29.05 5.68 19.27
N THR A 10 -28.39 6.07 20.36
CA THR A 10 -26.93 5.99 20.52
C THR A 10 -26.46 4.54 20.62
N GLU A 11 -27.25 3.71 21.30
CA GLU A 11 -26.99 2.28 21.46
C GLU A 11 -27.14 1.52 20.13
N THR A 12 -28.21 1.80 19.36
CA THR A 12 -28.36 1.23 18.01
C THR A 12 -27.25 1.67 17.06
N LEU A 13 -26.83 2.94 17.13
CA LEU A 13 -25.76 3.46 16.30
C LEU A 13 -24.42 2.78 16.61
N ALA A 14 -24.16 2.52 17.90
CA ALA A 14 -22.96 1.81 18.35
C ALA A 14 -22.92 0.36 17.84
N VAL A 15 -24.05 -0.35 17.86
CA VAL A 15 -24.14 -1.73 17.33
C VAL A 15 -23.90 -1.76 15.82
N ILE A 16 -24.49 -0.82 15.08
CA ILE A 16 -24.30 -0.71 13.62
C ILE A 16 -22.84 -0.37 13.31
N ALA A 17 -22.24 0.60 14.00
CA ALA A 17 -20.84 0.96 13.80
C ALA A 17 -19.89 -0.21 14.10
N ARG A 18 -20.21 -1.01 15.12
CA ARG A 18 -19.45 -2.22 15.47
C ARG A 18 -19.51 -3.27 14.36
N PHE A 19 -20.69 -3.49 13.80
CA PHE A 19 -20.88 -4.40 12.67
C PHE A 19 -20.13 -3.90 11.43
N LEU A 20 -20.22 -2.61 11.13
CA LEU A 20 -19.49 -1.98 10.04
C LEU A 20 -17.97 -2.12 10.21
N GLY A 21 -17.47 -1.93 11.44
CA GLY A 21 -16.07 -2.14 11.79
C GLY A 21 -15.61 -3.59 11.59
N LEU A 22 -16.45 -4.55 11.98
CA LEU A 22 -16.20 -5.97 11.75
C LEU A 22 -16.09 -6.29 10.25
N VAL A 23 -17.03 -5.80 9.45
CA VAL A 23 -17.02 -5.98 7.99
C VAL A 23 -15.76 -5.37 7.38
N MET A 24 -15.42 -4.13 7.76
CA MET A 24 -14.23 -3.44 7.26
C MET A 24 -12.94 -4.19 7.63
N LEU A 25 -12.88 -4.78 8.83
CA LEU A 25 -11.75 -5.60 9.28
C LEU A 25 -11.60 -6.87 8.42
N ILE A 26 -12.70 -7.59 8.16
CA ILE A 26 -12.69 -8.80 7.33
C ILE A 26 -12.23 -8.47 5.91
N VAL A 27 -12.76 -7.40 5.32
CA VAL A 27 -12.38 -6.96 3.96
C VAL A 27 -10.90 -6.57 3.92
N GLY A 28 -10.43 -5.77 4.88
CA GLY A 28 -9.03 -5.37 4.96
C GLY A 28 -8.09 -6.58 5.10
N LEU A 29 -8.46 -7.56 5.94
CA LEU A 29 -7.69 -8.79 6.11
C LEU A 29 -7.65 -9.62 4.81
N PHE A 30 -8.79 -9.79 4.15
CA PHE A 30 -8.88 -10.52 2.88
C PHE A 30 -7.98 -9.90 1.80
N ILE A 31 -8.05 -8.56 1.64
CA ILE A 31 -7.21 -7.84 0.70
C ILE A 31 -5.73 -7.96 1.10
N GLY A 32 -5.40 -7.81 2.37
CA GLY A 32 -4.03 -7.95 2.87
C GLY A 32 -3.41 -9.30 2.50
N ILE A 33 -4.12 -10.40 2.76
CA ILE A 33 -3.67 -11.75 2.38
C ILE A 33 -3.49 -11.87 0.86
N LYS A 34 -4.44 -11.32 0.07
CA LYS A 34 -4.32 -11.31 -1.39
C LYS A 34 -3.08 -10.57 -1.87
N VAL A 35 -2.71 -9.45 -1.24
CA VAL A 35 -1.48 -8.69 -1.57
C VAL A 35 -0.23 -9.54 -1.35
N ILE A 36 -0.16 -10.32 -0.26
CA ILE A 36 0.97 -11.24 -0.02
C ILE A 36 1.07 -12.28 -1.14
N PHE A 37 -0.05 -12.87 -1.55
CA PHE A 37 -0.05 -13.84 -2.64
C PHE A 37 0.28 -13.21 -3.99
N GLU A 38 -0.20 -12.00 -4.26
CA GLU A 38 0.14 -11.28 -5.49
C GLU A 38 1.63 -10.95 -5.55
N ALA A 39 2.24 -10.57 -4.42
CA ALA A 39 3.67 -10.33 -4.31
C ALA A 39 4.48 -11.62 -4.56
N TRP A 40 4.05 -12.74 -3.98
CA TRP A 40 4.64 -14.05 -4.25
C TRP A 40 4.49 -14.46 -5.72
N ASN A 41 3.31 -14.29 -6.29
CA ASN A 41 3.04 -14.61 -7.70
C ASN A 41 3.82 -13.71 -8.66
N LEU A 42 4.11 -12.47 -8.27
CA LEU A 42 4.96 -11.58 -9.06
C LEU A 42 6.43 -12.03 -9.05
N TYR A 43 6.88 -12.60 -7.94
CA TYR A 43 8.20 -13.21 -7.83
C TYR A 43 8.32 -14.50 -8.66
N ASP A 44 7.29 -15.35 -8.62
CA ASP A 44 7.29 -16.64 -9.32
C ASP A 44 7.11 -16.48 -10.85
N GLU A 45 6.32 -15.49 -11.29
CA GLU A 45 6.06 -15.20 -12.72
C GLU A 45 6.58 -13.81 -13.16
N PRO A 46 7.88 -13.66 -13.49
CA PRO A 46 8.44 -12.38 -13.93
C PRO A 46 7.90 -11.91 -15.30
N GLN A 47 7.24 -12.80 -16.07
CA GLN A 47 6.67 -12.49 -17.39
C GLN A 47 5.57 -11.41 -17.35
N ARG A 48 4.85 -11.27 -16.23
CA ARG A 48 3.87 -10.19 -16.03
C ARG A 48 4.55 -8.81 -16.05
N ILE A 49 5.73 -8.70 -15.44
CA ILE A 49 6.50 -7.45 -15.44
C ILE A 49 6.97 -7.09 -16.85
N GLU A 50 7.30 -8.07 -17.71
CA GLU A 50 7.69 -7.77 -19.09
C GLU A 50 6.53 -7.13 -19.89
N ARG A 51 5.29 -7.57 -19.66
CA ARG A 51 4.11 -6.95 -20.27
C ARG A 51 3.86 -5.54 -19.72
N PHE A 52 4.01 -5.33 -18.42
CA PHE A 52 3.93 -4.00 -17.81
C PHE A 52 5.03 -3.07 -18.32
N ALA A 53 6.26 -3.56 -18.45
CA ALA A 53 7.38 -2.80 -18.98
C ALA A 53 7.09 -2.35 -20.42
N LYS A 54 6.58 -3.24 -21.28
CA LYS A 54 6.17 -2.89 -22.65
C LYS A 54 5.05 -1.85 -22.68
N ALA A 55 4.05 -1.98 -21.81
CA ALA A 55 2.95 -1.02 -21.72
C ALA A 55 3.42 0.37 -21.23
N ILE A 56 4.32 0.40 -20.26
CA ILE A 56 4.96 1.63 -19.78
C ILE A 56 5.76 2.25 -20.94
N ASP A 57 6.60 1.47 -21.62
CA ASP A 57 7.45 1.95 -22.71
C ASP A 57 6.64 2.59 -23.85
N GLN A 58 5.55 1.91 -24.27
CA GLN A 58 4.60 2.42 -25.27
C GLN A 58 3.87 3.68 -24.81
N GLY A 59 3.53 3.79 -23.52
CA GLY A 59 2.79 4.93 -22.98
C GLY A 59 3.67 6.14 -22.63
N SER A 60 4.97 5.93 -22.36
CA SER A 60 5.82 6.95 -21.73
C SER A 60 7.05 7.38 -22.55
N ASN A 61 7.32 6.77 -23.71
CA ASN A 61 8.44 7.13 -24.60
C ASN A 61 9.78 7.30 -23.85
N LEU A 62 10.02 6.47 -22.83
CA LEU A 62 11.17 6.58 -21.94
C LEU A 62 12.50 6.43 -22.70
N ASP A 63 12.51 5.61 -23.75
CA ASP A 63 13.66 5.46 -24.65
C ASP A 63 14.11 6.79 -25.26
N ASN A 64 13.19 7.68 -25.66
CA ASN A 64 13.52 8.99 -26.21
C ASN A 64 14.06 9.97 -25.15
N LEU A 65 13.60 9.85 -23.91
CA LEU A 65 14.03 10.72 -22.80
C LEU A 65 15.41 10.33 -22.26
N ILE A 66 15.70 9.03 -22.22
CA ILE A 66 17.00 8.52 -21.77
C ILE A 66 18.07 8.71 -22.84
N THR A 67 17.74 8.46 -24.12
CA THR A 67 18.68 8.70 -25.23
C THR A 67 19.04 10.17 -25.36
N SER A 68 18.08 11.09 -25.23
CA SER A 68 18.36 12.54 -25.22
C SER A 68 19.19 12.99 -24.01
N PHE A 69 19.04 12.33 -22.86
CA PHE A 69 19.89 12.59 -21.70
C PHE A 69 21.32 12.01 -21.87
N SER A 70 21.45 10.83 -22.48
CA SER A 70 22.74 10.19 -22.76
C SER A 70 23.53 10.92 -23.86
N GLN A 71 22.85 11.52 -24.83
CA GLN A 71 23.47 12.30 -25.91
C GLN A 71 23.98 13.67 -25.44
N LYS A 72 23.55 14.14 -24.25
CA LYS A 72 24.02 15.40 -23.66
C LYS A 72 25.35 15.28 -22.91
N ARG A 73 25.97 14.08 -22.89
CA ARG A 73 27.33 13.88 -22.40
C ARG A 73 28.29 14.25 -23.54
N PRO A 74 29.25 15.17 -23.36
CA PRO A 74 30.10 15.62 -24.45
C PRO A 74 30.94 14.45 -24.95
N SER A 75 30.61 13.95 -26.13
CA SER A 75 31.46 13.11 -26.94
C SER A 75 32.65 13.95 -27.41
N ASN A 76 33.79 13.82 -26.72
CA ASN A 76 35.08 14.13 -27.32
C ASN A 76 35.58 12.88 -28.03
N GLU A 77 36.08 13.07 -29.26
CA GLU A 77 36.75 12.12 -30.15
C GLU A 77 35.87 11.01 -30.77
N SER A 78 35.82 10.77 -32.08
CA SER A 78 36.47 11.34 -33.25
C SER A 78 35.69 10.87 -34.49
N ASP A 79 35.59 11.72 -35.51
CA ASP A 79 35.17 11.35 -36.86
C ASP A 79 36.03 10.21 -37.42
N VAL A 80 35.44 9.08 -37.84
CA VAL A 80 35.85 8.34 -39.05
C VAL A 80 34.67 7.56 -39.65
N GLU A 81 34.29 8.00 -40.85
CA GLU A 81 33.68 7.32 -42.00
C GLU A 81 32.50 6.32 -41.86
N GLN A 82 31.42 6.78 -42.50
CA GLN A 82 30.29 6.06 -43.05
C GLN A 82 30.69 5.06 -44.14
N VAL A 83 30.30 3.78 -43.99
CA VAL A 83 30.10 2.86 -45.13
C VAL A 83 28.78 2.08 -44.94
N THR A 84 27.96 2.18 -45.98
CA THR A 84 26.66 1.56 -46.21
C THR A 84 26.64 0.04 -46.01
N ALA A 85 25.72 -0.46 -45.19
CA ALA A 85 25.14 -1.80 -45.30
C ALA A 85 23.69 -1.79 -44.78
N ALA A 86 22.75 -2.10 -45.67
CA ALA A 86 21.33 -2.25 -45.32
C ALA A 86 21.07 -3.65 -44.76
N GLN A 87 21.03 -3.81 -43.43
CA GLN A 87 20.34 -4.92 -42.72
C GLN A 87 20.53 -4.85 -41.20
N PRO A 88 19.68 -5.59 -40.47
CA PRO A 88 18.34 -5.22 -40.02
C PRO A 88 18.42 -4.29 -38.81
N SER A 89 17.30 -3.71 -38.39
CA SER A 89 17.16 -3.03 -37.10
C SER A 89 17.68 -3.93 -35.97
N THR A 90 18.94 -3.74 -35.59
CA THR A 90 19.49 -4.26 -34.36
C THR A 90 18.70 -3.53 -33.28
N GLN A 91 17.69 -4.22 -32.76
CA GLN A 91 17.19 -4.00 -31.41
C GLN A 91 18.43 -3.98 -30.53
N GLN A 92 18.96 -2.78 -30.32
CA GLN A 92 19.99 -2.57 -29.35
C GLN A 92 19.46 -3.19 -28.07
N PRO A 93 20.27 -3.95 -27.32
CA PRO A 93 19.94 -4.31 -25.97
C PRO A 93 20.00 -3.01 -25.15
N SER A 94 19.06 -2.10 -25.40
CA SER A 94 18.78 -1.01 -24.49
C SER A 94 18.45 -1.71 -23.19
N LEU A 95 19.31 -1.50 -22.21
CA LEU A 95 19.08 -1.86 -20.82
C LEU A 95 17.60 -1.62 -20.58
N ARG A 96 16.84 -2.67 -20.25
CA ARG A 96 15.39 -2.58 -20.10
C ARG A 96 15.09 -1.76 -18.84
N VAL A 97 15.38 -0.46 -18.85
CA VAL A 97 15.11 0.46 -17.76
C VAL A 97 13.62 0.41 -17.45
N SER A 98 12.79 0.28 -18.47
CA SER A 98 11.35 0.03 -18.38
C SER A 98 11.00 -1.26 -17.58
N TYR A 99 11.83 -2.31 -17.62
CA TYR A 99 11.67 -3.52 -16.79
C TYR A 99 11.97 -3.25 -15.32
N PHE A 100 13.07 -2.57 -15.01
CA PHE A 100 13.40 -2.17 -13.64
C PHE A 100 12.37 -1.18 -13.07
N LEU A 101 11.91 -0.24 -13.89
CA LEU A 101 10.88 0.72 -13.52
C LEU A 101 9.55 0.01 -13.23
N ALA A 102 9.17 -0.97 -14.03
CA ALA A 102 7.96 -1.77 -13.80
C ALA A 102 8.02 -2.53 -12.46
N TRP A 103 9.18 -3.05 -12.06
CA TRP A 103 9.37 -3.64 -10.73
C TRP A 103 9.15 -2.64 -9.59
N ILE A 104 9.73 -1.45 -9.70
CA ILE A 104 9.56 -0.38 -8.70
C ILE A 104 8.08 0.00 -8.58
N VAL A 105 7.42 0.23 -9.71
CA VAL A 105 5.99 0.59 -9.75
C VAL A 105 5.13 -0.53 -9.16
N ALA A 106 5.41 -1.79 -9.49
CA ALA A 106 4.64 -2.92 -8.97
C ALA A 106 4.79 -3.06 -7.44
N ILE A 107 6.00 -2.95 -6.91
CA ILE A 107 6.24 -2.99 -5.46
C ILE A 107 5.55 -1.81 -4.77
N LEU A 108 5.62 -0.62 -5.36
CA LEU A 108 4.97 0.58 -4.81
C LEU A 108 3.45 0.41 -4.77
N LEU A 109 2.84 -0.12 -5.84
CA LEU A 109 1.41 -0.44 -5.86
C LEU A 109 1.03 -1.46 -4.78
N LEU A 110 1.80 -2.54 -4.63
CA LEU A 110 1.57 -3.53 -3.57
C LEU A 110 1.66 -2.89 -2.18
N MET A 111 2.63 -2.00 -1.97
CA MET A 111 2.79 -1.26 -0.72
C MET A 111 1.59 -0.36 -0.43
N VAL A 112 1.09 0.37 -1.43
CA VAL A 112 -0.10 1.22 -1.29
C VAL A 112 -1.33 0.38 -0.95
N ILE A 113 -1.57 -0.71 -1.68
CA ILE A 113 -2.73 -1.58 -1.43
C ILE A 113 -2.64 -2.24 -0.05
N GLY A 114 -1.46 -2.75 0.32
CA GLY A 114 -1.22 -3.31 1.66
C GLY A 114 -1.37 -2.27 2.77
N GLY A 115 -0.92 -1.04 2.54
CA GLY A 115 -1.09 0.08 3.47
C GLY A 115 -2.56 0.49 3.66
N LEU A 116 -3.34 0.51 2.57
CA LEU A 116 -4.78 0.75 2.62
C LEU A 116 -5.52 -0.37 3.36
N ALA A 117 -5.14 -1.64 3.10
CA ALA A 117 -5.67 -2.79 3.81
C ALA A 117 -5.37 -2.72 5.32
N SER A 118 -4.13 -2.40 5.69
CA SER A 118 -3.71 -2.23 7.09
C SER A 118 -4.46 -1.08 7.78
N SER A 119 -4.66 0.04 7.08
CA SER A 119 -5.46 1.16 7.56
C SER A 119 -6.93 0.77 7.78
N ALA A 120 -7.52 0.03 6.84
CA ALA A 120 -8.89 -0.48 6.97
C ALA A 120 -9.05 -1.44 8.15
N ILE A 121 -8.08 -2.34 8.37
CA ILE A 121 -8.05 -3.23 9.55
C ILE A 121 -7.97 -2.41 10.84
N ARG A 122 -7.10 -1.40 10.88
CA ARG A 122 -6.92 -0.54 12.07
C ARG A 122 -8.19 0.23 12.40
N THR A 123 -8.79 0.91 11.41
CA THR A 123 -10.03 1.67 11.60
C THR A 123 -11.21 0.75 11.90
N GLY A 124 -11.37 -0.35 11.17
CA GLY A 124 -12.42 -1.35 11.42
C GLY A 124 -12.31 -1.97 12.82
N GLY A 125 -11.09 -2.28 13.26
CA GLY A 125 -10.83 -2.78 14.61
C GLY A 125 -11.16 -1.77 15.71
N GLN A 126 -10.85 -0.49 15.51
CA GLN A 126 -11.23 0.57 16.46
C GLN A 126 -12.75 0.73 16.57
N LEU A 127 -13.48 0.70 15.45
CA LEU A 127 -14.94 0.74 15.46
C LEU A 127 -15.56 -0.51 16.09
N ALA A 128 -14.95 -1.68 15.88
CA ALA A 128 -15.45 -2.95 16.43
C ALA A 128 -15.16 -3.13 17.95
N LEU A 129 -14.12 -2.48 18.47
CA LEU A 129 -13.66 -2.62 19.86
C LEU A 129 -13.83 -1.37 20.74
N TYR A 130 -14.40 -0.27 20.22
CA TYR A 130 -14.49 1.02 20.92
C TYR A 130 -15.01 0.92 22.37
N ASP A 131 -16.00 0.05 22.61
CA ASP A 131 -16.64 -0.11 23.92
C ASP A 131 -15.82 -0.98 24.92
N LEU A 132 -14.94 -1.86 24.42
CA LEU A 132 -14.12 -2.75 25.27
C LEU A 132 -12.99 -2.00 25.99
N GLN A 133 -12.41 -0.98 25.36
CA GLN A 133 -11.31 -0.24 25.97
C GLN A 133 -11.81 0.72 27.05
N VAL A 134 -12.88 1.46 26.78
CA VAL A 134 -13.44 2.44 27.73
C VAL A 134 -13.99 1.75 28.98
N LYS A 135 -14.66 0.60 28.85
CA LYS A 135 -15.13 -0.18 30.00
C LYS A 135 -13.99 -0.70 30.88
N ARG A 136 -12.86 -1.12 30.29
CA ARG A 136 -11.68 -1.56 31.06
C ARG A 136 -11.02 -0.40 31.80
N PHE A 137 -10.87 0.76 31.17
CA PHE A 137 -10.35 1.96 31.82
C PHE A 137 -11.25 2.44 32.96
N ALA A 138 -12.57 2.47 32.76
CA ALA A 138 -13.51 2.85 33.82
C ALA A 138 -13.46 1.88 35.01
N ASN A 139 -13.35 0.58 34.75
CA ASN A 139 -13.28 -0.43 35.80
C ASN A 139 -11.96 -0.34 36.59
N GLU A 140 -10.83 -0.08 35.93
CA GLU A 140 -9.54 0.14 36.61
C GLU A 140 -9.53 1.42 37.44
N LEU A 141 -10.15 2.51 36.96
CA LEU A 141 -10.30 3.75 37.73
C LEU A 141 -11.16 3.55 38.98
N ILE A 142 -12.30 2.87 38.86
CA ILE A 142 -13.17 2.55 40.01
C ILE A 142 -12.43 1.68 41.02
N LYS A 143 -11.68 0.68 40.54
CA LYS A 143 -10.89 -0.22 41.39
C LYS A 143 -9.77 0.51 42.14
N GLN A 144 -9.11 1.49 41.51
CA GLN A 144 -8.11 2.33 42.19
C GLN A 144 -8.76 3.22 43.26
N VAL A 145 -9.86 3.90 42.94
CA VAL A 145 -10.57 4.78 43.88
C VAL A 145 -11.07 3.98 45.10
N GLN A 146 -11.64 2.80 44.87
CA GLN A 146 -12.13 1.93 45.94
C GLN A 146 -10.99 1.43 46.84
N ASN A 147 -9.87 1.00 46.26
CA ASN A 147 -8.70 0.57 47.03
C ASN A 147 -8.02 1.71 47.79
N SER A 148 -8.06 2.95 47.27
CA SER A 148 -7.53 4.11 48.01
C SER A 148 -8.42 4.52 49.18
N SER A 149 -9.75 4.35 49.06
CA SER A 149 -10.68 4.65 50.16
C SER A 149 -10.56 3.66 51.33
N THR A 150 -10.28 2.37 51.07
CA THR A 150 -10.14 1.35 52.13
C THR A 150 -8.83 1.42 52.91
N LYS A 151 -7.83 2.18 52.45
CA LYS A 151 -6.55 2.38 53.17
C LYS A 151 -6.53 3.58 54.12
N GLN A 152 -7.61 4.37 54.16
CA GLN A 152 -7.68 5.61 54.95
C GLN A 152 -8.49 5.49 56.25
N ASP A 153 -9.03 4.30 56.56
CA ASP A 153 -9.67 3.97 57.85
C ASP A 153 -8.77 3.05 58.71
#